data_AF-A0A259B873-F1
#
_entry.id   AF-A0A259B873-F1
#
_cell.length_a   1.000
_cell.length_b   1.000
_cell.length_c   1.000
_cell.angle_alpha   90.00
_cell.angle_beta   90.00
_cell.angle_gamma   90.00
#
_symmetry.space_group_name_H-M   'P 1'
#
loop_
_entity.id
_entity.type
_entity.pdbx_description
1 polymer ?
#
loop_
_entity_poly.entity_id
_entity_poly.type
_entity_poly.pdbx_seq_one_letter_code
_entity_poly.pdbx_strand_id
1 'polypeptide(L)'
;MNRRWLSLWRIPTSLAVGYLAWNGHHPAILMLALMMPLLVMKSPSRTTAGLTALVYYLGAAWDLPQGAAVFFGNNLGTGVLNTAGGYALWIGASLVLSLPWWALWTRNHHWRGLRLFLALILVALPPIGIVGWAWPLTATGLVLPGFGWLGLGLMAFWLGFLASMPASKQAMSALLAALSFLIFLPVALVQRHDPAPLWQGQDTQLGWGSGSLYWLEMYEHTQTLKALAQPLEPHHNLLLPETVGGEWHAVQPLWRNQSARLTAQHSTVVVGVRQTYAQGYDNCLAAIGQQQGIKYCQRVPVPVSMWQPWNKTTSAHPHWFSQPVFTLGNQTIAPLICYEQLLVWPVLQSFLHQPDLILAPGNSWWSRQTHLPQIQITAVHAWGRLFGVPVVTAMNY
;
A
#
# COMPACT_ATOMS: atom_id res chain seq x y z
N MET A 1 12.59 -41.88 8.28
CA MET A 1 12.48 -40.65 7.44
C MET A 1 12.81 -39.43 8.28
N ASN A 2 13.78 -38.61 7.86
CA ASN A 2 14.28 -37.46 8.62
C ASN A 2 13.18 -36.39 8.74
N ARG A 3 12.76 -36.00 9.96
CA ARG A 3 11.71 -34.98 10.21
C ARG A 3 11.92 -33.65 9.46
N ARG A 4 13.15 -33.38 9.02
CA ARG A 4 13.51 -32.23 8.17
C ARG A 4 12.86 -32.25 6.79
N TRP A 5 12.80 -33.41 6.12
CA TRP A 5 12.19 -33.53 4.78
C TRP A 5 10.67 -33.39 4.82
N LEU A 6 10.03 -33.91 5.88
CA LEU A 6 8.59 -33.82 6.12
C LEU A 6 8.08 -32.39 6.37
N SER A 7 8.98 -31.41 6.53
CA SER A 7 8.63 -30.02 6.80
C SER A 7 8.87 -29.06 5.62
N LEU A 8 9.40 -29.56 4.51
CA LEU A 8 9.69 -28.74 3.32
C LEU A 8 8.43 -28.22 2.64
N TRP A 9 7.26 -28.84 2.86
CA TRP A 9 5.97 -28.38 2.34
C TRP A 9 5.65 -26.91 2.70
N ARG A 10 6.21 -26.39 3.79
CA ARG A 10 6.04 -24.98 4.19
C ARG A 10 6.55 -24.01 3.13
N ILE A 11 7.56 -24.38 2.36
CA ILE A 11 8.12 -23.55 1.30
C ILE A 11 7.10 -23.36 0.16
N PRO A 12 6.63 -24.42 -0.55
CA PRO A 12 5.62 -24.24 -1.60
C PRO A 12 4.30 -23.70 -1.06
N THR A 13 3.88 -24.05 0.18
CA THR A 13 2.69 -23.43 0.78
C THR A 13 2.85 -21.93 1.02
N SER A 14 4.01 -21.48 1.47
CA SER A 14 4.26 -20.05 1.69
C SER A 14 4.32 -19.26 0.39
N LEU A 15 4.83 -19.87 -0.69
CA LEU A 15 4.75 -19.31 -2.05
C LEU A 15 3.29 -19.16 -2.49
N ALA A 16 2.49 -20.22 -2.33
CA ALA A 16 1.07 -20.19 -2.67
C ALA A 16 0.29 -19.17 -1.83
N VAL A 17 0.59 -19.07 -0.53
CA VAL A 17 -0.01 -18.06 0.36
C VAL A 17 0.35 -16.65 -0.10
N GLY A 18 1.62 -16.39 -0.43
CA GLY A 18 2.04 -15.09 -0.97
C GLY A 18 1.29 -14.74 -2.24
N TYR A 19 1.28 -15.65 -3.22
CA TYR A 19 0.58 -15.48 -4.49
C TYR A 19 -0.92 -15.25 -4.32
N LEU A 20 -1.60 -16.09 -3.54
CA LEU A 20 -3.05 -16.00 -3.38
C LEU A 20 -3.47 -14.78 -2.55
N ALA A 21 -2.80 -14.50 -1.43
CA ALA A 21 -3.16 -13.39 -0.56
C ALA A 21 -3.01 -12.03 -1.27
N TRP A 22 -2.07 -11.93 -2.21
CA TRP A 22 -1.75 -10.71 -2.95
C TRP A 22 -2.02 -10.88 -4.44
N ASN A 23 -3.22 -11.36 -4.81
CA ASN A 23 -3.67 -11.47 -6.20
C ASN A 23 -4.78 -10.48 -6.60
N GLY A 24 -5.34 -9.73 -5.64
CA GLY A 24 -6.40 -8.75 -5.90
C GLY A 24 -7.77 -9.33 -6.31
N HIS A 25 -7.97 -10.63 -6.48
CA HIS A 25 -9.24 -11.16 -7.00
C HIS A 25 -10.43 -10.97 -6.04
N HIS A 26 -10.23 -11.19 -4.74
CA HIS A 26 -11.26 -10.98 -3.74
C HIS A 26 -10.63 -10.54 -2.41
N PRO A 27 -11.13 -9.48 -1.73
CA PRO A 27 -10.48 -8.93 -0.55
C PRO A 27 -10.28 -9.94 0.58
N ALA A 28 -11.24 -10.85 0.79
CA ALA A 28 -11.15 -11.87 1.84
C ALA A 28 -9.94 -12.82 1.71
N ILE A 29 -9.40 -13.01 0.50
CA ILE A 29 -8.26 -13.91 0.28
C ILE A 29 -6.99 -13.38 0.97
N LEU A 30 -6.89 -12.06 1.16
CA LEU A 30 -5.79 -11.43 1.88
C LEU A 30 -5.63 -11.97 3.32
N MET A 31 -6.67 -12.53 3.94
CA MET A 31 -6.57 -13.24 5.23
C MET A 31 -5.49 -14.33 5.24
N LEU A 32 -5.20 -14.97 4.10
CA LEU A 32 -4.17 -15.99 4.00
C LEU A 32 -2.78 -15.45 4.39
N ALA A 33 -2.53 -14.14 4.24
CA ALA A 33 -1.28 -13.51 4.65
C ALA A 33 -0.97 -13.73 6.15
N LEU A 34 -1.99 -13.87 7.01
CA LEU A 34 -1.84 -14.15 8.44
C LEU A 34 -1.19 -15.51 8.73
N MET A 35 -1.18 -16.43 7.76
CA MET A 35 -0.51 -17.73 7.90
C MET A 35 1.01 -17.61 7.83
N MET A 36 1.53 -16.60 7.13
CA MET A 36 2.95 -16.45 6.83
C MET A 36 3.84 -16.49 8.08
N PRO A 37 3.56 -15.70 9.16
CA PRO A 37 4.40 -15.73 10.36
C PRO A 37 4.48 -17.11 11.01
N LEU A 38 3.39 -17.90 10.98
CA LEU A 38 3.36 -19.25 11.54
C LEU A 38 4.14 -20.25 10.68
N LEU A 39 4.05 -20.14 9.35
CA LEU A 39 4.83 -20.97 8.42
C LEU A 39 6.33 -20.76 8.64
N VAL A 40 6.76 -19.51 8.80
CA VAL A 40 8.16 -19.15 9.07
C VAL A 40 8.58 -19.62 10.47
N MET A 41 7.89 -19.20 11.52
CA MET A 41 8.36 -19.43 12.90
C MET A 41 8.28 -20.89 13.36
N LYS A 42 7.43 -21.71 12.72
CA LYS A 42 7.35 -23.16 12.96
C LYS A 42 8.21 -23.99 12.00
N SER A 43 9.02 -23.36 11.16
CA SER A 43 9.99 -24.06 10.32
C SER A 43 11.01 -24.86 11.15
N PRO A 44 11.54 -25.99 10.63
CA PRO A 44 12.43 -26.91 11.35
C PRO A 44 13.84 -26.34 11.57
N SER A 45 14.24 -25.39 10.75
CA SER A 45 15.60 -24.84 10.69
C SER A 45 15.56 -23.38 10.28
N ARG A 46 16.62 -22.64 10.63
CA ARG A 46 16.79 -21.24 10.24
C ARG A 46 16.77 -21.06 8.73
N THR A 47 17.45 -21.94 8.00
CA THR A 47 17.49 -21.93 6.53
C THR A 47 16.11 -22.12 5.94
N THR A 48 15.33 -23.09 6.43
CA THR A 48 13.94 -23.29 5.97
C THR A 48 13.07 -22.08 6.27
N ALA A 49 13.21 -21.46 7.45
CA ALA A 49 12.45 -20.27 7.81
C ALA A 49 12.73 -19.09 6.87
N GLY A 50 14.01 -18.84 6.56
CA GLY A 50 14.40 -17.80 5.60
C GLY A 50 13.89 -18.09 4.19
N LEU A 51 14.01 -19.33 3.72
CA LEU A 51 13.46 -19.73 2.42
C LEU A 51 11.94 -19.60 2.36
N THR A 52 11.22 -20.02 3.41
CA THR A 52 9.77 -19.86 3.54
C THR A 52 9.35 -18.39 3.51
N ALA A 53 10.09 -17.50 4.17
CA ALA A 53 9.84 -16.07 4.10
C ALA A 53 10.15 -15.49 2.70
N LEU A 54 11.28 -15.87 2.12
CA LEU A 54 11.68 -15.42 0.78
C LEU A 54 10.63 -15.78 -0.27
N VAL A 55 10.19 -17.04 -0.32
CA VAL A 55 9.20 -17.46 -1.33
C VAL A 55 7.82 -16.84 -1.10
N TYR A 56 7.47 -16.45 0.13
CA TYR A 56 6.26 -15.66 0.38
C TYR A 56 6.34 -14.29 -0.29
N TYR A 57 7.44 -13.55 -0.10
CA TYR A 57 7.60 -12.22 -0.68
C TYR A 57 7.73 -12.27 -2.21
N LEU A 58 8.41 -13.30 -2.74
CA LEU A 58 8.44 -13.56 -4.18
C LEU A 58 7.02 -13.82 -4.71
N GLY A 59 6.26 -14.70 -4.06
CA GLY A 59 4.88 -14.99 -4.43
C GLY A 59 3.96 -13.77 -4.33
N ALA A 60 4.12 -12.93 -3.31
CA ALA A 60 3.27 -11.78 -3.06
C ALA A 60 3.46 -10.62 -4.06
N ALA A 61 4.63 -10.54 -4.70
CA ALA A 61 4.96 -9.52 -5.69
C ALA A 61 5.29 -10.14 -7.06
N TRP A 62 4.61 -11.24 -7.41
CA TRP A 62 4.90 -12.05 -8.60
C TRP A 62 4.72 -11.28 -9.93
N ASP A 63 3.84 -10.29 -9.97
CA ASP A 63 3.55 -9.46 -11.14
C ASP A 63 4.46 -8.21 -11.22
N LEU A 64 5.23 -7.93 -10.16
CA LEU A 64 6.11 -6.77 -10.07
C LEU A 64 7.17 -6.71 -11.17
N PRO A 65 7.85 -7.81 -11.60
CA PRO A 65 8.80 -7.74 -12.70
C PRO A 65 8.20 -7.27 -14.03
N GLN A 66 6.94 -7.64 -14.31
CA GLN A 66 6.25 -7.22 -15.54
C GLN A 66 5.90 -5.73 -15.48
N GLY A 67 5.33 -5.26 -14.37
CA GLY A 67 5.03 -3.86 -14.15
C GLY A 67 6.29 -2.98 -14.04
N ALA A 68 7.36 -3.51 -13.45
CA ALA A 68 8.65 -2.85 -13.32
C ALA A 68 9.24 -2.49 -14.68
N ALA A 69 9.27 -3.41 -15.64
CA ALA A 69 9.82 -3.12 -16.97
C ALA A 69 9.12 -1.93 -17.66
N VAL A 70 7.80 -1.79 -17.45
CA VAL A 70 7.00 -0.67 -17.97
C VAL A 70 7.22 0.62 -17.17
N PHE A 71 7.22 0.53 -15.84
CA PHE A 71 7.30 1.69 -14.94
C PHE A 71 8.68 2.32 -14.85
N PHE A 72 9.74 1.49 -14.80
CA PHE A 72 11.11 1.98 -14.74
C PHE A 72 11.61 2.45 -16.12
N GLY A 73 10.94 2.09 -17.21
CA GLY A 73 11.34 2.49 -18.57
C GLY A 73 12.84 2.24 -18.82
N ASN A 74 13.53 3.19 -19.44
CA ASN A 74 14.98 3.04 -19.68
C ASN A 74 15.86 3.33 -18.46
N ASN A 75 15.29 3.63 -17.27
CA ASN A 75 16.08 3.95 -16.07
C ASN A 75 16.90 2.76 -15.56
N LEU A 76 16.53 1.53 -15.94
CA LEU A 76 17.25 0.29 -15.64
C LEU A 76 18.06 -0.25 -16.84
N GLY A 77 18.16 0.53 -17.92
CA GLY A 77 18.74 0.11 -19.21
C GLY A 77 17.67 -0.12 -20.28
N THR A 78 18.07 -0.62 -21.47
CA THR A 78 17.14 -0.91 -22.58
C THR A 78 16.98 -2.42 -22.79
N GLY A 79 15.79 -2.85 -23.23
CA GLY A 79 15.51 -4.26 -23.57
C GLY A 79 15.76 -5.24 -22.43
N VAL A 80 16.65 -6.21 -22.65
CA VAL A 80 16.96 -7.29 -21.69
C VAL A 80 17.49 -6.75 -20.35
N LEU A 81 18.23 -5.65 -20.36
CA LEU A 81 18.80 -5.06 -19.13
C LEU A 81 17.71 -4.49 -18.22
N ASN A 82 16.67 -3.89 -18.79
CA ASN A 82 15.51 -3.40 -18.04
C ASN A 82 14.76 -4.57 -17.38
N THR A 83 14.44 -5.60 -18.16
CA THR A 83 13.77 -6.80 -17.64
C THR A 83 14.59 -7.45 -16.53
N ALA A 84 15.90 -7.62 -16.72
CA ALA A 84 16.81 -8.16 -15.70
C ALA A 84 16.85 -7.28 -14.45
N GLY A 85 16.84 -5.96 -14.60
CA GLY A 85 16.75 -4.98 -13.51
C GLY A 85 15.46 -5.13 -12.69
N GLY A 86 14.32 -5.30 -13.35
CA GLY A 86 13.03 -5.54 -12.69
C GLY A 86 13.04 -6.83 -11.85
N TYR A 87 13.55 -7.93 -12.40
CA TYR A 87 13.72 -9.18 -11.65
C TYR A 87 14.72 -9.04 -10.49
N ALA A 88 15.83 -8.32 -10.70
CA ALA A 88 16.83 -8.08 -9.66
C ALA A 88 16.26 -7.27 -8.49
N LEU A 89 15.44 -6.24 -8.77
CA LEU A 89 14.74 -5.46 -7.74
C LEU A 89 13.74 -6.31 -6.97
N TRP A 90 12.94 -7.10 -7.68
CA TRP A 90 11.97 -8.01 -7.08
C TRP A 90 12.62 -9.04 -6.15
N ILE A 91 13.68 -9.71 -6.62
CA ILE A 91 14.45 -10.67 -5.82
C ILE A 91 15.16 -9.97 -4.66
N GLY A 92 15.81 -8.83 -4.92
CA GLY A 92 16.57 -8.07 -3.94
C GLY A 92 15.69 -7.58 -2.78
N ALA A 93 14.54 -6.98 -3.09
CA ALA A 93 13.59 -6.55 -2.08
C ALA A 93 13.00 -7.74 -1.30
N SER A 94 12.65 -8.84 -1.98
CA SER A 94 12.17 -10.06 -1.32
C SER A 94 13.22 -10.65 -0.37
N LEU A 95 14.51 -10.59 -0.73
CA LEU A 95 15.61 -10.98 0.14
C LEU A 95 15.66 -10.07 1.37
N VAL A 96 15.67 -8.75 1.19
CA VAL A 96 15.70 -7.77 2.30
C VAL A 96 14.54 -7.99 3.28
N LEU A 97 13.32 -8.20 2.78
CA LEU A 97 12.15 -8.47 3.61
C LEU A 97 12.22 -9.81 4.34
N SER A 98 12.91 -10.81 3.77
CA SER A 98 13.11 -12.12 4.39
C SER A 98 14.18 -12.12 5.51
N LEU A 99 15.10 -11.14 5.53
CA LEU A 99 16.23 -11.11 6.47
C LEU A 99 15.79 -11.07 7.94
N PRO A 100 14.82 -10.23 8.38
CA PRO A 100 14.36 -10.24 9.77
C PRO A 100 13.83 -11.61 10.20
N TRP A 101 13.03 -12.24 9.35
CA TRP A 101 12.46 -13.57 9.59
C TRP A 101 13.53 -14.66 9.70
N TRP A 102 14.53 -14.61 8.83
CA TRP A 102 15.66 -15.54 8.86
C TRP A 102 16.53 -15.33 10.12
N ALA A 103 16.90 -14.09 10.42
CA ALA A 103 17.79 -13.75 11.54
C ALA A 103 17.14 -14.03 12.90
N LEU A 104 15.85 -13.71 13.03
CA LEU A 104 15.11 -13.83 14.29
C LEU A 104 14.50 -15.22 14.50
N TRP A 105 14.59 -16.14 13.55
CA TRP A 105 14.13 -17.51 13.79
C TRP A 105 14.92 -18.19 14.93
N THR A 106 14.21 -18.98 15.75
CA THR A 106 14.78 -19.73 16.88
C THR A 106 14.16 -21.11 17.09
N ARG A 107 15.00 -22.04 17.58
CA ARG A 107 14.54 -23.35 18.09
C ARG A 107 13.83 -23.23 19.43
N ASN A 108 14.18 -22.24 20.25
CA ASN A 108 13.59 -22.05 21.57
C ASN A 108 12.17 -21.46 21.43
N HIS A 109 11.16 -22.30 21.66
CA HIS A 109 9.76 -21.93 21.47
C HIS A 109 9.29 -20.80 22.39
N HIS A 110 9.86 -20.66 23.60
CA HIS A 110 9.52 -19.57 24.52
C HIS A 110 9.80 -18.17 23.95
N TRP A 111 10.82 -18.04 23.11
CA TRP A 111 11.20 -16.77 22.49
C TRP A 111 10.56 -16.52 21.13
N ARG A 112 9.82 -17.49 20.56
CA ARG A 112 9.28 -17.34 19.20
C ARG A 112 8.28 -16.22 19.08
N GLY A 113 7.40 -16.03 20.06
CA GLY A 113 6.45 -14.92 20.07
C GLY A 113 7.17 -13.58 20.01
N LEU A 114 8.07 -13.30 20.96
CA LEU A 114 8.86 -12.07 20.98
C LEU A 114 9.60 -11.82 19.67
N ARG A 115 10.26 -12.85 19.13
CA ARG A 115 11.03 -12.74 17.89
C ARG A 115 10.16 -12.54 16.65
N LEU A 116 8.94 -13.08 16.65
CA LEU A 116 7.93 -12.81 15.62
C LEU A 116 7.53 -11.33 15.66
N PHE A 117 7.25 -10.78 16.85
CA PHE A 117 6.92 -9.36 16.99
C PHE A 117 8.07 -8.47 16.49
N LEU A 118 9.31 -8.78 16.87
CA LEU A 118 10.48 -8.04 16.40
C LEU A 118 10.62 -8.11 14.87
N ALA A 119 10.36 -9.27 14.25
CA ALA A 119 10.38 -9.40 12.78
C ALA A 119 9.32 -8.53 12.12
N LEU A 120 8.09 -8.50 12.67
CA LEU A 120 7.01 -7.65 12.17
C LEU A 120 7.36 -6.16 12.23
N ILE A 121 7.98 -5.72 13.34
CA ILE A 121 8.42 -4.32 13.52
C ILE A 121 9.52 -3.97 12.53
N LEU A 122 10.54 -4.82 12.39
CA LEU A 122 11.66 -4.58 11.48
C LEU A 122 11.21 -4.49 10.03
N VAL A 123 10.25 -5.32 9.60
CA VAL A 123 9.71 -5.26 8.24
C VAL A 123 8.79 -4.05 8.02
N ALA A 124 8.14 -3.54 9.08
CA ALA A 124 7.24 -2.39 9.00
C ALA A 124 7.97 -1.04 8.93
N LEU A 125 9.13 -0.91 9.61
CA LEU A 125 9.84 0.36 9.78
C LEU A 125 11.03 0.50 8.81
N PRO A 126 11.37 1.74 8.39
CA PRO A 126 12.59 1.97 7.61
C PRO A 126 13.85 1.54 8.39
N PRO A 127 14.92 1.08 7.71
CA PRO A 127 15.10 1.11 6.25
C PRO A 127 14.41 -0.05 5.50
N ILE A 128 14.10 -1.17 6.15
CA ILE A 128 13.49 -2.35 5.48
C ILE A 128 12.07 -2.03 5.00
N GLY A 129 11.29 -1.31 5.81
CA GLY A 129 9.93 -0.89 5.50
C GLY A 129 9.81 0.03 4.28
N ILE A 130 10.91 0.58 3.74
CA ILE A 130 10.90 1.33 2.47
C ILE A 130 10.46 0.44 1.31
N VAL A 131 10.80 -0.86 1.36
CA VAL A 131 10.32 -1.89 0.42
C VAL A 131 9.30 -2.82 1.09
N GLY A 132 8.67 -2.35 2.17
CA GLY A 132 7.88 -3.12 3.15
C GLY A 132 6.53 -3.67 2.68
N TRP A 133 6.38 -4.07 1.42
CA TRP A 133 5.13 -4.62 0.90
C TRP A 133 4.82 -5.98 1.50
N ALA A 134 3.58 -6.42 1.28
CA ALA A 134 3.06 -7.72 1.68
C ALA A 134 3.15 -8.00 3.19
N TRP A 135 3.06 -6.96 4.03
CA TRP A 135 3.10 -7.14 5.48
C TRP A 135 1.88 -7.95 5.97
N PRO A 136 2.09 -9.08 6.68
CA PRO A 136 1.03 -10.08 6.88
C PRO A 136 -0.14 -9.57 7.72
N LEU A 137 0.11 -8.63 8.64
CA LEU A 137 -0.89 -8.08 9.54
C LEU A 137 -1.77 -7.00 8.88
N THR A 138 -1.53 -6.61 7.62
CA THR A 138 -2.46 -5.76 6.86
C THR A 138 -3.85 -6.40 6.78
N ALA A 139 -3.90 -7.74 6.73
CA ALA A 139 -5.14 -8.52 6.72
C ALA A 139 -5.97 -8.41 8.02
N THR A 140 -5.43 -7.80 9.10
CA THR A 140 -6.11 -7.74 10.40
C THR A 140 -7.45 -7.04 10.32
N GLY A 141 -7.63 -6.02 9.48
CA GLY A 141 -8.92 -5.33 9.34
C GLY A 141 -10.02 -6.13 8.66
N LEU A 142 -9.66 -7.24 8.00
CA LEU A 142 -10.64 -8.20 7.49
C LEU A 142 -11.19 -9.11 8.60
N VAL A 143 -10.44 -9.25 9.69
CA VAL A 143 -10.71 -10.17 10.80
C VAL A 143 -11.27 -9.44 12.02
N LEU A 144 -10.72 -8.28 12.33
CA LEU A 144 -11.05 -7.45 13.49
C LEU A 144 -11.40 -6.01 13.06
N PRO A 145 -12.49 -5.81 12.28
CA PRO A 145 -12.88 -4.47 11.84
C PRO A 145 -13.26 -3.58 13.03
N GLY A 146 -12.79 -2.34 13.05
CA GLY A 146 -13.06 -1.34 14.09
C GLY A 146 -12.23 -1.48 15.38
N PHE A 147 -11.35 -2.48 15.49
CA PHE A 147 -10.53 -2.69 16.68
C PHE A 147 -9.26 -1.80 16.73
N GLY A 148 -8.93 -1.12 15.64
CA GLY A 148 -7.78 -0.21 15.51
C GLY A 148 -6.48 -0.80 16.03
N TRP A 149 -5.80 -0.04 16.90
CA TRP A 149 -4.55 -0.45 17.55
C TRP A 149 -4.67 -1.72 18.38
N LEU A 150 -5.80 -1.91 19.07
CA LEU A 150 -6.06 -3.12 19.85
C LEU A 150 -6.13 -4.35 18.92
N GLY A 151 -6.74 -4.20 17.75
CA GLY A 151 -6.84 -5.28 16.75
C GLY A 151 -5.46 -5.76 16.28
N LEU A 152 -4.56 -4.83 15.97
CA LEU A 152 -3.17 -5.15 15.62
C LEU A 152 -2.46 -5.89 16.76
N GLY A 153 -2.59 -5.39 17.99
CA GLY A 153 -1.99 -6.00 19.18
C GLY A 153 -2.51 -7.42 19.42
N LEU A 154 -3.84 -7.61 19.35
CA LEU A 154 -4.49 -8.92 19.53
C LEU A 154 -4.07 -9.92 18.46
N MET A 155 -4.04 -9.51 17.19
CA MET A 155 -3.63 -10.41 16.11
C MET A 155 -2.15 -10.80 16.23
N ALA A 156 -1.28 -9.83 16.50
CA ALA A 156 0.14 -10.08 16.70
C ALA A 156 0.37 -11.00 17.92
N PHE A 157 -0.35 -10.78 19.02
CA PHE A 157 -0.33 -11.65 20.20
C PHE A 157 -0.82 -13.06 19.90
N TRP A 158 -1.93 -13.20 19.19
CA TRP A 158 -2.47 -14.50 18.81
C TRP A 158 -1.47 -15.30 17.97
N LEU A 159 -0.89 -14.68 16.94
CA LEU A 159 0.15 -15.32 16.11
C LEU A 159 1.42 -15.65 16.93
N GLY A 160 1.83 -14.76 17.83
CA GLY A 160 2.95 -14.98 18.74
C GLY A 160 2.71 -16.15 19.70
N PHE A 161 1.52 -16.25 20.27
CA PHE A 161 1.08 -17.35 21.13
C PHE A 161 1.11 -18.69 20.38
N LEU A 162 0.49 -18.75 19.20
CA LEU A 162 0.50 -19.93 18.34
C LEU A 162 1.94 -20.31 17.96
N ALA A 163 2.78 -19.36 17.56
CA ALA A 163 4.18 -19.60 17.21
C ALA A 163 4.99 -20.17 18.38
N SER A 164 4.68 -19.73 19.61
CA SER A 164 5.37 -20.14 20.84
C SER A 164 4.95 -21.51 21.36
N MET A 165 3.92 -22.14 20.80
CA MET A 165 3.56 -23.51 21.20
C MET A 165 4.70 -24.51 20.90
N PRO A 166 5.00 -25.43 21.84
CA PRO A 166 6.07 -26.41 21.70
C PRO A 166 5.80 -27.39 20.55
N ALA A 167 6.85 -28.11 20.12
CA ALA A 167 6.76 -29.08 19.02
C ALA A 167 5.69 -30.17 19.27
N SER A 168 5.50 -30.60 20.52
CA SER A 168 4.46 -31.57 20.91
C SER A 168 3.03 -31.07 20.71
N LYS A 169 2.80 -29.75 20.70
CA LYS A 169 1.49 -29.12 20.52
C LYS A 169 1.31 -28.49 19.13
N GLN A 170 2.11 -28.90 18.14
CA GLN A 170 2.01 -28.34 16.78
C GLN A 170 0.66 -28.63 16.12
N ALA A 171 0.11 -29.83 16.30
CA ALA A 171 -1.21 -30.16 15.77
C ALA A 171 -2.31 -29.26 16.37
N MET A 172 -2.27 -29.04 17.69
CA MET A 172 -3.17 -28.11 18.37
C MET A 172 -3.02 -26.68 17.85
N SER A 173 -1.78 -26.21 17.66
CA SER A 173 -1.55 -24.87 17.10
C SER A 173 -2.09 -24.72 15.68
N ALA A 174 -1.98 -25.76 14.85
CA ALA A 174 -2.54 -25.75 13.50
C ALA A 174 -4.07 -25.79 13.52
N LEU A 175 -4.66 -26.60 14.41
CA LEU A 175 -6.10 -26.66 14.62
C LEU A 175 -6.67 -25.31 15.07
N LEU A 176 -6.04 -24.66 16.04
CA LEU A 176 -6.47 -23.34 16.52
C LEU A 176 -6.36 -22.28 15.42
N ALA A 177 -5.27 -22.29 14.65
CA ALA A 177 -5.13 -21.38 13.50
C ALA A 177 -6.24 -21.61 12.46
N ALA A 178 -6.54 -22.86 12.12
CA ALA A 178 -7.61 -23.22 11.19
C ALA A 178 -8.98 -22.83 11.73
N LEU A 179 -9.26 -23.06 13.01
CA LEU A 179 -10.51 -22.68 13.65
C LEU A 179 -10.67 -21.16 13.67
N SER A 180 -9.63 -20.39 14.01
CA SER A 180 -9.66 -18.93 13.90
C SER A 180 -9.96 -18.48 12.49
N PHE A 181 -9.29 -19.07 11.49
CA PHE A 181 -9.53 -18.74 10.09
C PHE A 181 -11.00 -18.97 9.69
N LEU A 182 -11.57 -20.12 10.06
CA LEU A 182 -12.97 -20.46 9.77
C LEU A 182 -13.96 -19.53 10.49
N ILE A 183 -13.69 -19.18 11.76
CA ILE A 183 -14.54 -18.27 12.55
C ILE A 183 -14.57 -16.87 11.93
N PHE A 184 -13.44 -16.38 11.43
CA PHE A 184 -13.32 -15.02 10.90
C PHE A 184 -13.57 -14.90 9.40
N LEU A 185 -13.64 -16.02 8.67
CA LEU A 185 -13.92 -16.01 7.23
C LEU A 185 -15.23 -15.29 6.88
N PRO A 186 -16.37 -15.50 7.58
CA PRO A 186 -17.59 -14.73 7.30
C PRO A 186 -17.41 -13.22 7.44
N VAL A 187 -16.63 -12.76 8.44
CA VAL A 187 -16.36 -11.33 8.67
C VAL A 187 -15.58 -10.74 7.49
N ALA A 188 -14.61 -11.48 6.96
CA ALA A 188 -13.83 -11.02 5.81
C ALA A 188 -14.60 -11.09 4.48
N LEU A 189 -15.53 -12.03 4.35
CA LEU A 189 -16.42 -12.15 3.20
C LEU A 189 -17.45 -11.01 3.16
N VAL A 190 -17.86 -10.48 4.32
CA VAL A 190 -18.70 -9.29 4.39
C VAL A 190 -17.88 -8.07 3.97
N GLN A 191 -18.13 -7.59 2.74
CA GLN A 191 -17.58 -6.34 2.24
C GLN A 191 -18.45 -5.18 2.73
N ARG A 192 -18.13 -4.62 3.90
CA ARG A 192 -18.69 -3.33 4.34
C ARG A 192 -17.67 -2.24 4.01
N HIS A 193 -18.09 -1.29 3.20
CA HIS A 193 -17.39 -0.04 3.00
C HIS A 193 -18.08 1.00 3.89
N ASP A 194 -17.32 1.61 4.81
CA ASP A 194 -17.87 2.70 5.60
C ASP A 194 -18.16 3.89 4.67
N PRO A 195 -19.37 4.45 4.69
CA PRO A 195 -19.77 5.48 3.74
C PRO A 195 -19.02 6.78 4.02
N ALA A 196 -18.54 7.43 2.96
CA ALA A 196 -18.09 8.81 2.98
C ALA A 196 -19.06 9.64 2.10
N PRO A 197 -20.29 9.94 2.57
CA PRO A 197 -21.39 10.42 1.71
C PRO A 197 -21.09 11.76 1.02
N LEU A 198 -20.23 12.58 1.62
CA LEU A 198 -19.81 13.88 1.06
C LEU A 198 -18.56 13.77 0.16
N TRP A 199 -18.10 12.57 -0.13
CA TRP A 199 -16.91 12.33 -0.94
C TRP A 199 -17.20 11.35 -2.07
N GLN A 200 -16.75 11.76 -3.26
CA GLN A 200 -16.71 10.90 -4.42
C GLN A 200 -15.26 10.72 -4.87
N GLY A 201 -14.88 9.48 -5.15
CA GLY A 201 -13.66 9.16 -5.89
C GLY A 201 -14.00 8.94 -7.35
N GLN A 202 -13.22 9.49 -8.28
CA GLN A 202 -13.44 9.34 -9.70
C GLN A 202 -12.21 8.78 -10.40
N ASP A 203 -12.34 7.56 -10.90
CA ASP A 203 -11.32 6.92 -11.72
C ASP A 203 -11.23 7.61 -13.10
N THR A 204 -10.05 7.59 -13.69
CA THR A 204 -9.77 8.20 -15.01
C THR A 204 -9.02 7.23 -15.93
N GLN A 205 -9.07 7.50 -17.24
CA GLN A 205 -8.32 6.74 -18.25
C GLN A 205 -7.37 7.64 -19.06
N LEU A 206 -6.60 8.49 -18.36
CA LEU A 206 -5.83 9.58 -18.98
C LEU A 206 -4.40 9.17 -19.37
N GLY A 207 -3.89 8.02 -18.91
CA GLY A 207 -2.62 7.45 -19.41
C GLY A 207 -1.33 8.22 -19.12
N TRP A 208 -1.36 9.18 -18.21
CA TRP A 208 -0.13 9.82 -17.73
C TRP A 208 0.57 9.01 -16.66
N GLY A 209 1.90 9.12 -16.59
CA GLY A 209 2.70 8.46 -15.56
C GLY A 209 3.06 9.28 -14.34
N SER A 210 3.71 10.43 -14.52
CA SER A 210 4.10 11.32 -13.40
C SER A 210 3.64 12.76 -13.63
N GLY A 211 2.56 12.91 -14.41
CA GLY A 211 2.08 14.18 -14.97
C GLY A 211 2.78 14.51 -16.29
N SER A 212 2.03 14.92 -17.30
CA SER A 212 2.63 15.49 -18.52
C SER A 212 3.19 16.87 -18.23
N LEU A 213 4.31 17.21 -18.85
CA LEU A 213 4.87 18.57 -18.88
C LEU A 213 4.56 19.28 -20.21
N TYR A 214 3.87 18.61 -21.13
CA TYR A 214 3.46 19.18 -22.41
C TYR A 214 2.17 19.98 -22.24
N TRP A 215 2.23 21.27 -22.56
CA TRP A 215 1.13 22.21 -22.30
C TRP A 215 -0.20 21.82 -22.93
N LEU A 216 -0.19 21.34 -24.18
CA LEU A 216 -1.42 20.97 -24.89
C LEU A 216 -2.15 19.81 -24.19
N GLU A 217 -1.41 18.75 -23.86
CA GLU A 217 -1.93 17.61 -23.10
C GLU A 217 -2.43 18.07 -21.72
N MET A 218 -1.65 18.91 -21.01
CA MET A 218 -2.04 19.46 -19.72
C MET A 218 -3.35 20.23 -19.78
N TYR A 219 -3.52 21.04 -20.82
CA TYR A 219 -4.74 21.78 -21.05
C TYR A 219 -5.94 20.87 -21.33
N GLU A 220 -5.81 19.92 -22.26
CA GLU A 220 -6.87 18.97 -22.63
C GLU A 220 -7.34 18.16 -21.42
N HIS A 221 -6.40 17.61 -20.66
CA HIS A 221 -6.71 16.84 -19.46
C HIS A 221 -7.36 17.71 -18.40
N THR A 222 -6.87 18.94 -18.21
CA THR A 222 -7.51 19.89 -17.30
C THR A 222 -8.97 20.16 -17.69
N GLN A 223 -9.31 20.23 -18.99
CA GLN A 223 -10.71 20.35 -19.41
C GLN A 223 -11.53 19.10 -19.06
N THR A 224 -10.97 17.91 -19.25
CA THR A 224 -11.60 16.65 -18.86
C THR A 224 -11.85 16.59 -17.35
N LEU A 225 -10.85 16.93 -16.52
CA LEU A 225 -10.98 16.97 -15.06
C LEU A 225 -12.02 18.01 -14.61
N LYS A 226 -12.09 19.17 -15.28
CA LYS A 226 -13.14 20.16 -15.03
C LYS A 226 -14.52 19.61 -15.34
N ALA A 227 -14.68 18.86 -16.44
CA ALA A 227 -15.95 18.23 -16.81
C ALA A 227 -16.39 17.21 -15.74
N LEU A 228 -15.45 16.42 -15.20
CA LEU A 228 -15.73 15.50 -14.08
C LEU A 228 -16.14 16.24 -12.80
N ALA A 229 -15.62 17.45 -12.57
CA ALA A 229 -15.99 18.29 -11.43
C ALA A 229 -17.25 19.15 -11.66
N GLN A 230 -17.80 19.23 -12.87
CA GLN A 230 -19.01 20.01 -13.15
C GLN A 230 -20.24 19.53 -12.36
N PRO A 231 -20.59 18.23 -12.33
CA PRO A 231 -21.78 17.75 -11.65
C PRO A 231 -21.66 17.70 -10.12
N LEU A 232 -20.52 18.12 -9.55
CA LEU A 232 -20.31 18.09 -8.11
C LEU A 232 -21.33 19.00 -7.40
N GLU A 233 -22.12 18.39 -6.52
CA GLU A 233 -23.13 19.07 -5.73
C GLU A 233 -22.50 20.00 -4.67
N PRO A 234 -23.25 21.02 -4.19
CA PRO A 234 -22.83 21.82 -3.04
C PRO A 234 -22.49 20.95 -1.82
N HIS A 235 -21.49 21.35 -1.05
CA HIS A 235 -20.99 20.65 0.14
C HIS A 235 -20.39 19.26 -0.09
N HIS A 236 -20.21 18.85 -1.36
CA HIS A 236 -19.56 17.58 -1.72
C HIS A 236 -18.12 17.81 -2.20
N ASN A 237 -17.28 16.80 -2.01
CA ASN A 237 -15.89 16.80 -2.39
C ASN A 237 -15.60 15.70 -3.42
N LEU A 238 -14.65 15.96 -4.30
CA LEU A 238 -14.23 15.04 -5.35
C LEU A 238 -12.74 14.74 -5.20
N LEU A 239 -12.38 13.47 -5.12
CA LEU A 239 -11.00 12.99 -5.26
C LEU A 239 -10.76 12.58 -6.71
N LEU A 240 -9.74 13.17 -7.32
CA LEU A 240 -9.19 12.79 -8.61
C LEU A 240 -7.84 12.07 -8.42
N PRO A 241 -7.43 11.22 -9.37
CA PRO A 241 -6.27 10.35 -9.20
C PRO A 241 -4.92 11.07 -9.04
N GLU A 242 -3.89 10.28 -8.75
CA GLU A 242 -2.51 10.74 -8.61
C GLU A 242 -1.97 11.32 -9.93
N THR A 243 -1.27 12.46 -9.86
CA THR A 243 -0.57 13.15 -10.97
C THR A 243 -1.37 13.52 -12.23
N VAL A 244 -2.66 13.22 -12.33
CA VAL A 244 -3.49 13.54 -13.52
C VAL A 244 -3.72 15.04 -13.71
N GLY A 245 -3.50 15.85 -12.68
CA GLY A 245 -3.57 17.31 -12.76
C GLY A 245 -2.35 17.94 -13.43
N GLY A 246 -1.26 17.20 -13.65
CA GLY A 246 -0.05 17.73 -14.30
C GLY A 246 0.74 18.66 -13.38
N GLU A 247 1.54 19.57 -13.97
CA GLU A 247 2.32 20.55 -13.21
C GLU A 247 1.40 21.64 -12.61
N TRP A 248 1.30 21.64 -11.28
CA TRP A 248 0.45 22.53 -10.48
C TRP A 248 0.59 24.00 -10.87
N HIS A 249 1.79 24.56 -10.96
CA HIS A 249 1.97 25.97 -11.29
C HIS A 249 1.42 26.33 -12.69
N ALA A 250 1.50 25.39 -13.63
CA ALA A 250 1.02 25.58 -14.98
C ALA A 250 -0.51 25.49 -15.05
N VAL A 251 -1.11 24.53 -14.33
CA VAL A 251 -2.57 24.29 -14.40
C VAL A 251 -3.39 25.12 -13.43
N GLN A 252 -2.82 25.58 -12.31
CA GLN A 252 -3.55 26.34 -11.28
C GLN A 252 -4.35 27.53 -11.85
N PRO A 253 -3.80 28.37 -12.75
CA PRO A 253 -4.55 29.48 -13.34
C PRO A 253 -5.76 29.03 -14.16
N LEU A 254 -5.69 27.84 -14.79
CA LEU A 254 -6.78 27.30 -15.60
C LEU A 254 -8.02 27.01 -14.73
N TRP A 255 -7.85 26.72 -13.44
CA TRP A 255 -8.94 26.39 -12.53
C TRP A 255 -9.67 27.59 -11.93
N ARG A 256 -9.28 28.85 -12.26
CA ARG A 256 -9.82 30.06 -11.60
C ARG A 256 -11.35 30.11 -11.54
N ASN A 257 -12.03 29.87 -12.66
CA ASN A 257 -13.49 29.96 -12.72
C ASN A 257 -14.17 28.82 -11.94
N GLN A 258 -13.65 27.60 -12.06
CA GLN A 258 -14.16 26.45 -11.31
C GLN A 258 -13.90 26.60 -9.81
N SER A 259 -12.73 27.13 -9.41
CA SER A 259 -12.39 27.39 -8.01
C SER A 259 -13.37 28.39 -7.37
N ALA A 260 -13.74 29.46 -8.09
CA ALA A 260 -14.74 30.42 -7.62
C ALA A 260 -16.12 29.75 -7.41
N ARG A 261 -16.58 28.93 -8.38
CA ARG A 261 -17.83 28.17 -8.27
C ARG A 261 -17.80 27.20 -7.07
N LEU A 262 -16.75 26.40 -6.97
CA LEU A 262 -16.58 25.40 -5.91
C LEU A 262 -16.53 26.06 -4.52
N THR A 263 -15.86 27.21 -4.42
CA THR A 263 -15.83 28.00 -3.17
C THR A 263 -17.22 28.47 -2.77
N ALA A 264 -18.01 28.99 -3.71
CA ALA A 264 -19.40 29.40 -3.46
C ALA A 264 -20.31 28.22 -3.07
N GLN A 265 -19.99 27.02 -3.54
CA GLN A 265 -20.69 25.77 -3.24
C GLN A 265 -20.23 25.10 -1.94
N HIS A 266 -19.21 25.62 -1.26
CA HIS A 266 -18.53 24.95 -0.14
C HIS A 266 -18.03 23.54 -0.51
N SER A 267 -17.59 23.38 -1.76
CA SER A 267 -17.12 22.12 -2.33
C SER A 267 -15.62 22.21 -2.62
N THR A 268 -14.94 21.06 -2.62
CA THR A 268 -13.51 20.99 -2.95
C THR A 268 -13.23 19.83 -3.90
N VAL A 269 -12.42 20.09 -4.93
CA VAL A 269 -11.79 19.04 -5.74
C VAL A 269 -10.37 18.86 -5.25
N VAL A 270 -10.01 17.65 -4.85
CA VAL A 270 -8.64 17.24 -4.52
C VAL A 270 -8.08 16.44 -5.69
N VAL A 271 -6.96 16.88 -6.25
CA VAL A 271 -6.36 16.29 -7.45
C VAL A 271 -4.87 16.03 -7.24
N GLY A 272 -4.39 14.90 -7.74
CA GLY A 272 -2.97 14.61 -7.80
C GLY A 272 -2.25 15.47 -8.83
N VAL A 273 -1.19 16.14 -8.41
CA VAL A 273 -0.39 17.08 -9.21
C VAL A 273 1.09 16.84 -8.98
N ARG A 274 1.90 17.31 -9.93
CA ARG A 274 3.35 17.42 -9.80
C ARG A 274 3.71 18.85 -9.45
N GLN A 275 4.68 19.02 -8.56
CA GLN A 275 5.31 20.31 -8.24
C GLN A 275 6.79 20.21 -8.56
N THR A 276 7.27 20.89 -9.60
CA THR A 276 8.65 20.79 -10.09
C THR A 276 9.54 21.89 -9.52
N TYR A 277 10.78 21.53 -9.19
CA TYR A 277 11.81 22.44 -8.71
C TYR A 277 13.06 22.35 -9.60
N ALA A 278 14.05 23.21 -9.34
CA ALA A 278 15.34 23.15 -10.04
C ALA A 278 16.06 21.81 -9.85
N GLN A 279 15.85 21.15 -8.71
CA GLN A 279 16.30 19.79 -8.44
C GLN A 279 15.09 18.97 -8.04
N GLY A 280 14.65 18.07 -8.91
CA GLY A 280 13.59 17.13 -8.58
C GLY A 280 12.18 17.71 -8.58
N TYR A 281 11.25 16.98 -7.99
CA TYR A 281 9.84 17.32 -7.92
C TYR A 281 9.19 16.70 -6.69
N ASP A 282 8.02 17.22 -6.33
CA ASP A 282 7.12 16.58 -5.37
C ASP A 282 5.90 16.02 -6.12
N ASN A 283 5.44 14.85 -5.69
CA ASN A 283 4.16 14.28 -6.08
C ASN A 283 3.13 14.61 -5.00
N CYS A 284 2.13 15.44 -5.31
CA CYS A 284 1.30 16.09 -4.32
C CYS A 284 -0.19 15.97 -4.61
N LEU A 285 -1.00 16.28 -3.59
CA LEU A 285 -2.42 16.55 -3.71
C LEU A 285 -2.64 18.05 -3.56
N ALA A 286 -3.31 18.64 -4.53
CA ALA A 286 -3.78 20.02 -4.49
C ALA A 286 -5.29 20.06 -4.33
N ALA A 287 -5.76 21.01 -3.52
CA ALA A 287 -7.17 21.35 -3.42
C ALA A 287 -7.50 22.51 -4.36
N ILE A 288 -8.69 22.47 -4.95
CA ILE A 288 -9.30 23.52 -5.77
C ILE A 288 -10.68 23.82 -5.19
N GLY A 289 -11.00 25.09 -4.92
CA GLY A 289 -12.21 25.51 -4.21
C GLY A 289 -11.91 26.11 -2.82
N GLN A 290 -12.72 25.73 -1.82
CA GLN A 290 -12.81 26.37 -0.49
C GLN A 290 -11.46 26.49 0.26
N GLN A 291 -10.50 25.62 -0.02
CA GLN A 291 -9.17 25.67 0.56
C GLN A 291 -8.08 25.46 -0.50
N GLN A 292 -8.04 26.30 -1.55
CA GLN A 292 -7.12 26.12 -2.67
C GLN A 292 -5.63 26.01 -2.28
N GLY A 293 -4.88 25.16 -2.97
CA GLY A 293 -3.42 25.02 -2.83
C GLY A 293 -2.97 23.58 -2.57
N ILE A 294 -1.65 23.37 -2.53
CA ILE A 294 -1.04 22.09 -2.17
C ILE A 294 -1.39 21.74 -0.72
N LYS A 295 -1.85 20.52 -0.49
CA LYS A 295 -2.28 20.01 0.84
C LYS A 295 -1.34 18.97 1.41
N TYR A 296 -0.80 18.13 0.55
CA TYR A 296 0.05 17.03 0.95
C TYR A 296 0.97 16.65 -0.19
N CYS A 297 2.19 16.24 0.13
CA CYS A 297 3.12 15.66 -0.83
C CYS A 297 3.57 14.29 -0.32
N GLN A 298 3.70 13.35 -1.25
CA GLN A 298 3.96 11.93 -0.99
C GLN A 298 5.19 11.76 -0.09
N ARG A 299 5.01 11.05 1.02
CA ARG A 299 6.08 10.78 1.98
C ARG A 299 7.03 9.73 1.43
N VAL A 300 6.48 8.65 0.87
CA VAL A 300 7.27 7.52 0.36
C VAL A 300 7.06 7.31 -1.14
N PRO A 301 7.80 8.05 -1.99
CA PRO A 301 7.89 7.76 -3.42
C PRO A 301 8.46 6.35 -3.68
N VAL A 302 8.06 5.74 -4.81
CA VAL A 302 8.54 4.40 -5.20
C VAL A 302 10.07 4.42 -5.33
N PRO A 303 10.80 3.55 -4.60
CA PRO A 303 12.26 3.47 -4.69
C PRO A 303 12.74 3.13 -6.10
N VAL A 304 13.92 3.63 -6.47
CA VAL A 304 14.62 3.38 -7.74
C VAL A 304 14.00 4.05 -8.98
N SER A 305 12.69 4.27 -9.02
CA SER A 305 11.99 4.95 -10.13
C SER A 305 11.74 6.41 -9.80
N MET A 306 10.79 6.65 -8.90
CA MET A 306 10.42 7.99 -8.46
C MET A 306 11.53 8.54 -7.59
N TRP A 307 11.93 7.80 -6.56
CA TRP A 307 13.03 8.19 -5.69
C TRP A 307 14.34 7.56 -6.15
N GLN A 308 15.26 8.41 -6.61
CA GLN A 308 16.58 8.03 -7.10
C GLN A 308 17.64 8.63 -6.18
N PRO A 309 18.15 7.88 -5.18
CA PRO A 309 19.18 8.37 -4.26
C PRO A 309 20.43 8.93 -4.96
N TRP A 310 20.72 8.44 -6.18
CA TRP A 310 21.86 8.82 -7.00
C TRP A 310 21.60 9.98 -7.97
N ASN A 311 20.36 10.37 -8.24
CA ASN A 311 20.03 11.43 -9.20
C ASN A 311 18.98 12.39 -8.65
N LYS A 312 19.44 13.50 -8.07
CA LYS A 312 18.57 14.50 -7.44
C LYS A 312 17.77 15.33 -8.45
N THR A 313 18.19 15.42 -9.71
CA THR A 313 17.58 16.34 -10.69
C THR A 313 16.23 15.84 -11.18
N THR A 314 16.05 14.52 -11.28
CA THR A 314 14.81 13.88 -11.76
C THR A 314 14.08 13.09 -10.67
N SER A 315 14.59 13.07 -9.45
CA SER A 315 13.99 12.33 -8.33
C SER A 315 12.79 13.06 -7.74
N ALA A 316 11.76 12.29 -7.39
CA ALA A 316 10.77 12.72 -6.42
C ALA A 316 11.45 12.91 -5.06
N HIS A 317 11.11 13.97 -4.33
CA HIS A 317 11.62 14.14 -2.97
C HIS A 317 10.87 13.23 -2.01
N PRO A 318 11.58 12.46 -1.16
CA PRO A 318 10.95 11.73 -0.09
C PRO A 318 10.61 12.68 1.06
N HIS A 319 9.34 12.72 1.44
CA HIS A 319 8.87 13.45 2.62
C HIS A 319 8.64 12.52 3.81
N TRP A 320 9.51 11.52 4.01
CA TRP A 320 9.29 10.37 4.91
C TRP A 320 8.57 10.73 6.23
N PHE A 321 9.06 11.74 6.96
CA PHE A 321 8.55 12.10 8.28
C PHE A 321 7.71 13.39 8.29
N SER A 322 7.25 13.87 7.13
CA SER A 322 6.39 15.05 7.08
C SER A 322 5.01 14.78 7.70
N GLN A 323 4.21 15.84 7.82
CA GLN A 323 2.88 15.75 8.40
C GLN A 323 2.02 14.73 7.62
N PRO A 324 1.53 13.66 8.28
CA PRO A 324 0.94 12.51 7.62
C PRO A 324 -0.56 12.67 7.34
N VAL A 325 -1.13 13.83 7.69
CA VAL A 325 -2.53 14.22 7.53
C VAL A 325 -2.65 15.69 7.17
N PHE A 326 -3.73 16.08 6.50
CA PHE A 326 -4.11 17.48 6.30
C PHE A 326 -5.58 17.68 6.67
N THR A 327 -5.97 18.93 6.94
CA THR A 327 -7.36 19.28 7.26
C THR A 327 -8.05 19.86 6.04
N LEU A 328 -9.29 19.44 5.78
CA LEU A 328 -10.19 20.06 4.82
C LEU A 328 -11.54 20.32 5.49
N GLY A 329 -11.92 21.59 5.67
CA GLY A 329 -13.03 21.95 6.54
C GLY A 329 -12.78 21.44 7.97
N ASN A 330 -13.72 20.65 8.50
CA ASN A 330 -13.62 20.03 9.82
C ASN A 330 -13.13 18.58 9.79
N GLN A 331 -12.70 18.06 8.64
CA GLN A 331 -12.22 16.68 8.50
C GLN A 331 -10.70 16.62 8.51
N THR A 332 -10.15 15.70 9.29
CA THR A 332 -8.75 15.29 9.26
C THR A 332 -8.59 14.15 8.27
N ILE A 333 -7.78 14.36 7.24
CA ILE A 333 -7.64 13.45 6.11
C ILE A 333 -6.26 12.81 6.14
N ALA A 334 -6.22 11.48 6.04
CA ALA A 334 -5.01 10.69 5.81
C ALA A 334 -4.85 10.39 4.31
N PRO A 335 -3.99 11.13 3.59
CA PRO A 335 -3.64 10.77 2.21
C PRO A 335 -2.66 9.61 2.17
N LEU A 336 -2.92 8.64 1.30
CA LEU A 336 -2.03 7.52 0.98
C LEU A 336 -1.88 7.44 -0.53
N ILE A 337 -0.85 8.09 -1.06
CA ILE A 337 -0.63 8.18 -2.50
C ILE A 337 0.05 6.91 -2.99
N CYS A 338 -0.64 6.15 -3.85
CA CYS A 338 -0.09 5.02 -4.61
C CYS A 338 0.69 4.03 -3.74
N TYR A 339 2.02 3.99 -3.89
CA TYR A 339 2.91 3.08 -3.16
C TYR A 339 2.72 3.08 -1.64
N GLU A 340 2.36 4.23 -1.05
CA GLU A 340 2.11 4.35 0.38
C GLU A 340 1.00 3.42 0.89
N GLN A 341 0.05 3.06 0.01
CA GLN A 341 -1.06 2.15 0.31
C GLN A 341 -0.61 0.72 0.61
N LEU A 342 0.60 0.34 0.16
CA LEU A 342 1.18 -0.99 0.38
C LEU A 342 2.14 -1.03 1.58
N LEU A 343 2.49 0.13 2.14
CA LEU A 343 3.45 0.24 3.23
C LEU A 343 2.74 0.32 4.59
N VAL A 344 3.44 -0.10 5.63
CA VAL A 344 2.87 -0.15 6.99
C VAL A 344 3.10 1.17 7.72
N TRP A 345 4.35 1.61 7.77
CA TRP A 345 4.73 2.75 8.59
C TRP A 345 4.02 4.06 8.21
N PRO A 346 3.87 4.44 6.92
CA PRO A 346 3.14 5.65 6.56
C PRO A 346 1.67 5.61 7.03
N VAL A 347 1.03 4.45 6.93
CA VAL A 347 -0.35 4.23 7.37
C VAL A 347 -0.45 4.38 8.88
N LEU A 348 0.38 3.66 9.64
CA LEU A 348 0.38 3.74 11.11
C LEU A 348 0.68 5.16 11.59
N GLN A 349 1.61 5.87 10.94
CA GLN A 349 1.91 7.26 11.25
C GLN A 349 0.68 8.16 11.04
N SER A 350 -0.09 7.99 9.96
CA SER A 350 -1.34 8.74 9.75
C SER A 350 -2.37 8.46 10.84
N PHE A 351 -2.53 7.21 11.28
CA PHE A 351 -3.49 6.85 12.33
C PHE A 351 -3.13 7.35 13.73
N LEU A 352 -1.88 7.77 13.98
CA LEU A 352 -1.54 8.49 15.22
C LEU A 352 -2.28 9.83 15.33
N HIS A 353 -2.78 10.38 14.21
CA HIS A 353 -3.51 11.64 14.16
C HIS A 353 -5.04 11.44 14.08
N GLN A 354 -5.54 10.22 14.26
CA GLN A 354 -6.99 9.92 14.28
C GLN A 354 -7.75 10.51 13.07
N PRO A 355 -7.40 10.12 11.84
CA PRO A 355 -8.05 10.65 10.64
C PRO A 355 -9.52 10.24 10.56
N ASP A 356 -10.35 11.15 10.05
CA ASP A 356 -11.77 10.92 9.77
C ASP A 356 -11.99 10.22 8.43
N LEU A 357 -11.00 10.30 7.53
CA LEU A 357 -11.08 9.82 6.15
C LEU A 357 -9.70 9.45 5.61
N ILE A 358 -9.64 8.39 4.81
CA ILE A 358 -8.49 8.08 3.96
C ILE A 358 -8.80 8.50 2.52
N LEU A 359 -7.90 9.30 1.92
CA LEU A 359 -7.87 9.51 0.48
C LEU A 359 -6.74 8.66 -0.12
N ALA A 360 -7.09 7.76 -1.03
CA ALA A 360 -6.17 6.80 -1.63
C ALA A 360 -6.11 6.98 -3.16
N PRO A 361 -5.55 8.10 -3.65
CA PRO A 361 -5.34 8.30 -5.08
C PRO A 361 -4.14 7.46 -5.55
N GLY A 362 -4.21 6.95 -6.77
CA GLY A 362 -3.11 6.21 -7.38
C GLY A 362 -3.08 6.33 -8.90
N ASN A 363 -1.91 6.07 -9.45
CA ASN A 363 -1.69 6.06 -10.89
C ASN A 363 -1.13 4.71 -11.32
N SER A 364 -1.99 3.95 -12.00
CA SER A 364 -1.78 2.57 -12.41
C SER A 364 -1.66 2.42 -13.94
N TRP A 365 -1.37 3.49 -14.67
CA TRP A 365 -1.21 3.44 -16.13
C TRP A 365 -0.18 2.41 -16.61
N TRP A 366 0.90 2.24 -15.85
CA TRP A 366 1.98 1.32 -16.12
C TRP A 366 1.62 -0.14 -15.75
N SER A 367 0.54 -0.33 -15.00
CA SER A 367 0.15 -1.58 -14.37
C SER A 367 -1.31 -1.97 -14.66
N ARG A 368 -1.97 -1.36 -15.65
CA ARG A 368 -3.41 -1.57 -15.96
C ARG A 368 -3.78 -3.03 -16.21
N GLN A 369 -2.83 -3.81 -16.72
CA GLN A 369 -2.99 -5.23 -17.04
C GLN A 369 -2.50 -6.16 -15.92
N THR A 370 -2.10 -5.61 -14.77
CA THR A 370 -1.62 -6.35 -13.61
C THR A 370 -2.64 -6.31 -12.47
N HIS A 371 -2.36 -7.03 -11.39
CA HIS A 371 -3.24 -7.09 -10.23
C HIS A 371 -2.94 -6.00 -9.20
N LEU A 372 -1.85 -5.25 -9.39
CA LEU A 372 -1.37 -4.20 -8.49
C LEU A 372 -2.42 -3.16 -8.09
N PRO A 373 -3.27 -2.62 -8.99
CA PRO A 373 -4.26 -1.61 -8.59
C PRO A 373 -5.26 -2.18 -7.57
N GLN A 374 -5.72 -3.41 -7.82
CA GLN A 374 -6.69 -4.05 -6.94
C GLN A 374 -6.06 -4.52 -5.63
N ILE A 375 -4.78 -4.89 -5.63
CA ILE A 375 -4.00 -5.18 -4.42
C ILE A 375 -3.87 -3.92 -3.56
N GLN A 376 -3.56 -2.75 -4.16
CA GLN A 376 -3.49 -1.47 -3.46
C GLN A 376 -4.83 -1.10 -2.80
N ILE A 377 -5.91 -1.14 -3.58
CA ILE A 377 -7.28 -0.89 -3.10
C ILE A 377 -7.64 -1.82 -1.94
N THR A 378 -7.36 -3.12 -2.09
CA THR A 378 -7.64 -4.12 -1.06
C THR A 378 -6.85 -3.84 0.23
N ALA A 379 -5.57 -3.48 0.12
CA ALA A 379 -4.72 -3.19 1.27
C ALA A 379 -5.20 -1.94 2.03
N VAL A 380 -5.54 -0.87 1.33
CA VAL A 380 -6.01 0.37 1.98
C VAL A 380 -7.39 0.18 2.63
N HIS A 381 -8.30 -0.56 2.01
CA HIS A 381 -9.57 -0.91 2.64
C HIS A 381 -9.40 -1.82 3.85
N ALA A 382 -8.42 -2.73 3.85
CA ALA A 382 -8.11 -3.51 5.04
C ALA A 382 -7.65 -2.61 6.20
N TRP A 383 -6.85 -1.57 5.93
CA TRP A 383 -6.49 -0.57 6.93
C TRP A 383 -7.68 0.26 7.39
N GLY A 384 -8.50 0.78 6.47
CA GLY A 384 -9.72 1.52 6.80
C GLY A 384 -10.66 0.71 7.69
N ARG A 385 -10.92 -0.56 7.32
CA ARG A 385 -11.73 -1.48 8.11
C ARG A 385 -11.17 -1.72 9.51
N LEU A 386 -9.86 -1.91 9.64
CA LEU A 386 -9.23 -2.12 10.95
C LEU A 386 -9.51 -0.96 11.89
N PHE A 387 -9.37 0.27 11.41
CA PHE A 387 -9.51 1.48 12.22
C PHE A 387 -10.93 2.08 12.21
N GLY A 388 -11.86 1.53 11.41
CA GLY A 388 -13.21 2.08 11.26
C GLY A 388 -13.23 3.44 10.57
N VAL A 389 -12.31 3.66 9.62
CA VAL A 389 -12.17 4.92 8.88
C VAL A 389 -12.55 4.70 7.42
N PRO A 390 -13.50 5.49 6.87
CA PRO A 390 -13.87 5.44 5.46
C PRO A 390 -12.68 5.66 4.52
N VAL A 391 -12.74 5.05 3.35
CA VAL A 391 -11.69 5.13 2.32
C VAL A 391 -12.32 5.57 1.00
N VAL A 392 -11.75 6.60 0.39
CA VAL A 392 -12.12 7.07 -0.95
C VAL A 392 -10.92 6.86 -1.86
N THR A 393 -11.09 6.05 -2.90
CA THR A 393 -10.07 5.72 -3.90
C THR A 393 -10.31 6.49 -5.19
N ALA A 394 -9.24 6.86 -5.90
CA ALA A 394 -9.34 7.36 -7.26
C ALA A 394 -8.11 6.91 -8.05
N MET A 395 -8.32 6.05 -9.04
CA MET A 395 -7.26 5.44 -9.83
C MET A 395 -7.25 5.97 -11.26
N ASN A 396 -6.06 6.37 -11.73
CA ASN A 396 -5.82 6.54 -13.15
C ASN A 396 -5.38 5.20 -13.70
N TYR A 397 -6.22 4.61 -14.55
CA TYR A 397 -5.84 3.51 -15.41
C TYR A 397 -5.24 4.16 -16.61
#